data_AF-B4CW65-F1
#
_entry.id   AF-B4CW65-F1
#
_cell.length_a   1.000
_cell.length_b   1.000
_cell.length_c   1.000
_cell.angle_alpha   90.00
_cell.angle_beta   90.00
_cell.angle_gamma   90.00
#
_symmetry.space_group_name_H-M   'P 1'
#
loop_
_entity.id
_entity.type
_entity.pdbx_description
1 polymer ?
#
loop_
_entity_poly.entity_id
_entity_poly.type
_entity_poly.pdbx_seq_one_letter_code
_entity_poly.pdbx_strand_id
1 'polypeptide(L)'
;MASSKAKKLQHKSTVIQGEMLEELSGLVKGIERAETLLAELKNETEEMNATHQQRRTTREDIAYLEDLLKCAKKKLAWEKQMETVAKRTPEVLAKVSTAMNDTTNPPEPELRIKVLDLLQTVQAAMSRLDAAKSAD
;
A
#
# COMPACT_ATOMS: atom_id res chain seq x y z
N MET A 1 21.91 8.13 38.23
CA MET A 1 21.08 9.17 37.57
C MET A 1 21.40 9.17 36.08
N ALA A 2 20.43 8.87 35.22
CA ALA A 2 20.65 8.95 33.78
C ALA A 2 20.94 10.41 33.38
N SER A 3 22.07 10.65 32.72
CA SER A 3 22.48 11.96 32.22
C SER A 3 21.40 12.58 31.33
N SER A 4 21.22 13.90 31.38
CA SER A 4 20.27 14.63 30.52
C SER A 4 20.46 14.34 29.03
N LYS A 5 21.68 13.98 28.61
CA LYS A 5 21.98 13.49 27.24
C LYS A 5 21.31 12.15 26.93
N ALA A 6 21.30 11.21 27.88
CA ALA A 6 20.67 9.89 27.71
C ALA A 6 19.15 10.03 27.56
N LYS A 7 18.52 10.88 28.38
CA LYS A 7 17.07 11.16 28.25
C LYS A 7 16.71 11.79 26.90
N LYS A 8 17.54 12.71 26.37
CA LYS A 8 17.34 13.31 25.05
C LYS A 8 17.48 12.31 23.91
N LEU A 9 18.45 11.40 24.00
CA LEU A 9 18.66 10.34 23.01
C LEU A 9 17.50 9.34 23.02
N GLN A 10 17.06 8.92 24.20
CA GLN A 10 15.90 8.03 24.35
C GLN A 10 14.64 8.66 23.76
N HIS A 11 14.36 9.93 24.06
CA HIS A 11 13.19 10.62 23.51
C HIS A 11 13.24 10.72 21.97
N LYS A 12 14.41 11.04 21.40
CA LYS A 12 14.59 11.04 19.93
C LYS A 12 14.32 9.67 19.33
N SER A 13 14.83 8.61 19.95
CA SER A 13 14.60 7.23 19.49
C SER A 13 13.12 6.87 19.52
N THR A 14 12.40 7.23 20.58
CA THR A 14 10.95 6.98 20.69
C THR A 14 10.16 7.73 19.61
N VAL A 15 10.52 8.99 19.31
CA VAL A 15 9.89 9.75 18.22
C VAL A 15 10.10 9.08 16.87
N ILE A 16 11.34 8.70 16.55
CA ILE A 16 11.68 8.00 15.29
C ILE A 16 10.92 6.67 15.17
N GLN A 17 10.83 5.90 16.26
CA GLN A 17 10.09 4.64 16.31
C GLN A 17 8.58 4.85 16.10
N GLY A 18 8.01 5.94 16.63
CA GLY A 18 6.62 6.32 16.42
C GLY A 18 6.33 6.71 14.97
N GLU A 19 7.15 7.60 14.40
CA GLU A 19 7.04 8.03 13.00
C GLU A 19 7.15 6.84 12.03
N MET A 20 8.11 5.94 12.28
CA MET A 20 8.28 4.71 11.52
C MET A 20 7.02 3.82 11.56
N LEU A 21 6.39 3.65 12.73
CA LEU A 21 5.15 2.87 12.85
C LEU A 21 3.99 3.50 12.08
N GLU A 22 3.85 4.82 12.15
CA GLU A 22 2.81 5.54 11.42
C GLU A 22 3.01 5.42 9.91
N GLU A 23 4.26 5.54 9.43
CA GLU A 23 4.60 5.38 8.03
C GLU A 23 4.34 3.95 7.54
N LEU A 24 4.72 2.94 8.32
CA LEU A 24 4.50 1.52 8.00
C LEU A 24 3.00 1.17 7.99
N SER A 25 2.23 1.67 8.96
CA SER A 25 0.77 1.53 8.97
C SER A 25 0.13 2.26 7.79
N GLY A 26 0.64 3.43 7.42
CA GLY A 26 0.22 4.17 6.24
C GLY A 26 0.48 3.40 4.94
N LEU A 27 1.59 2.66 4.87
CA LEU A 27 1.92 1.78 3.74
C LEU A 27 0.88 0.65 3.61
N VAL A 28 0.58 -0.05 4.72
CA VAL A 28 -0.44 -1.11 4.76
C VAL A 28 -1.78 -0.61 4.23
N LYS A 29 -2.28 0.52 4.78
CA LYS A 29 -3.54 1.13 4.32
C LYS A 29 -3.49 1.55 2.85
N GLY A 30 -2.33 2.00 2.37
CA GLY A 30 -2.12 2.35 0.97
C GLY A 30 -2.28 1.15 0.05
N ILE A 31 -1.74 -0.01 0.45
CA ILE A 31 -1.87 -1.28 -0.29
C ILE A 31 -3.32 -1.79 -0.24
N GLU A 32 -3.95 -1.83 0.93
CA GLU A 32 -5.36 -2.28 1.08
C GLU A 32 -6.34 -1.48 0.20
N ARG A 33 -6.14 -0.16 0.12
CA ARG A 33 -6.94 0.69 -0.78
C ARG A 33 -6.69 0.35 -2.25
N ALA A 34 -5.45 0.02 -2.62
CA ALA A 34 -5.11 -0.36 -3.98
C ALA A 34 -5.69 -1.75 -4.33
N GLU A 35 -5.70 -2.69 -3.39
CA GLU A 35 -6.38 -3.99 -3.53
C GLU A 35 -7.88 -3.79 -3.75
N THR A 36 -8.52 -2.94 -2.93
CA THR A 36 -9.95 -2.63 -3.05
C THR A 36 -10.29 -2.05 -4.43
N LEU A 37 -9.52 -1.05 -4.88
CA LEU A 37 -9.74 -0.41 -6.18
C LEU A 37 -9.51 -1.37 -7.35
N LEU A 38 -8.56 -2.31 -7.23
CA LEU A 38 -8.33 -3.34 -8.25
C LEU A 38 -9.50 -4.33 -8.32
N ALA A 39 -10.05 -4.73 -7.18
CA ALA A 39 -11.22 -5.61 -7.13
C ALA A 39 -12.46 -4.92 -7.75
N GLU A 40 -12.70 -3.65 -7.43
CA GLU A 40 -13.74 -2.83 -8.06
C GLU A 40 -13.54 -2.75 -9.58
N LEU A 41 -12.32 -2.47 -10.03
CA LEU A 41 -12.00 -2.39 -11.46
C LEU A 41 -12.26 -3.71 -12.19
N LYS A 42 -11.92 -4.86 -11.59
CA LYS A 42 -12.20 -6.18 -12.17
C LYS A 42 -13.70 -6.41 -12.31
N ASN A 43 -14.46 -6.19 -11.24
CA ASN A 43 -15.92 -6.34 -11.26
C ASN A 43 -16.57 -5.44 -12.31
N GLU A 44 -16.17 -4.17 -12.38
CA GLU A 44 -16.70 -3.22 -13.38
C GLU A 44 -16.34 -3.61 -14.81
N THR A 45 -15.14 -4.16 -15.02
CA THR A 45 -14.71 -4.63 -16.34
C THR A 45 -15.52 -5.85 -16.77
N GLU A 46 -15.76 -6.79 -15.87
CA GLU A 46 -16.61 -7.97 -16.10
C GLU A 46 -18.07 -7.56 -16.39
N GLU A 47 -18.64 -6.67 -15.58
CA GLU A 47 -20.00 -6.15 -15.75
C GLU A 47 -20.16 -5.38 -17.07
N MET A 48 -19.19 -4.53 -17.41
CA MET A 48 -19.16 -3.82 -18.70
C MET A 48 -19.12 -4.81 -19.86
N ASN A 49 -18.26 -5.83 -19.81
CA ASN A 49 -18.15 -6.84 -20.86
C ASN A 49 -19.45 -7.65 -21.00
N ALA A 50 -20.12 -7.97 -19.90
CA ALA A 50 -21.41 -8.65 -19.91
C ALA A 50 -22.53 -7.76 -20.49
N THR A 51 -22.57 -6.48 -20.10
CA THR A 51 -23.57 -5.51 -20.55
C THR A 51 -23.47 -5.28 -22.06
N HIS A 52 -22.25 -5.21 -22.58
CA HIS A 52 -21.99 -4.87 -23.97
C HIS A 52 -21.64 -6.08 -24.85
N GLN A 53 -22.04 -7.30 -24.46
CA GLN A 53 -21.69 -8.53 -25.17
C GLN A 53 -22.32 -8.64 -26.58
N GLN A 54 -23.45 -7.96 -26.81
CA GLN A 54 -24.21 -8.01 -28.07
C GLN A 54 -24.43 -6.62 -28.67
N ARG A 55 -23.38 -5.80 -28.76
CA ARG A 55 -23.45 -4.51 -29.47
C ARG A 55 -23.82 -4.72 -30.94
N ARG A 56 -24.83 -4.00 -31.42
CA ARG A 56 -25.34 -4.06 -32.81
C ARG A 56 -25.43 -2.68 -33.46
N THR A 57 -25.35 -1.61 -32.67
CA THR A 57 -25.51 -0.24 -33.15
C THR A 57 -24.33 0.65 -32.75
N THR A 58 -24.06 1.68 -33.55
CA THR A 58 -23.04 2.69 -33.24
C THR A 58 -23.29 3.41 -31.91
N ARG A 59 -24.56 3.52 -31.47
CA ARG A 59 -24.89 4.11 -30.16
C ARG A 59 -24.42 3.21 -29.01
N GLU A 60 -24.57 1.90 -29.14
CA GLU A 60 -24.08 0.93 -28.16
C GLU A 60 -22.54 0.86 -28.17
N ASP A 61 -21.91 1.02 -29.33
CA ASP A 61 -20.45 1.15 -29.42
C ASP A 61 -19.94 2.40 -28.70
N ILE A 62 -20.61 3.55 -28.88
CA ILE A 62 -20.27 4.79 -28.14
C ILE A 62 -20.41 4.57 -26.63
N ALA A 63 -21.53 3.97 -26.18
CA ALA A 63 -21.74 3.70 -24.76
C ALA A 63 -20.66 2.78 -24.18
N TYR A 64 -20.26 1.75 -24.93
CA TYR A 64 -19.16 0.89 -24.51
C TYR A 64 -17.82 1.63 -24.41
N LEU A 65 -17.49 2.46 -25.40
CA LEU A 65 -16.25 3.25 -25.37
C LEU A 65 -16.23 4.23 -24.18
N GLU A 66 -17.38 4.81 -23.83
CA GLU A 66 -17.53 5.65 -22.64
C GLU A 66 -17.30 4.87 -21.34
N ASP A 67 -17.86 3.67 -21.22
CA ASP A 67 -17.66 2.80 -20.05
C ASP A 67 -16.23 2.26 -19.97
N LEU A 68 -15.63 1.91 -21.11
CA LEU A 68 -14.23 1.53 -21.20
C LEU A 68 -13.31 2.67 -20.76
N LEU A 69 -13.63 3.91 -21.14
CA LEU A 69 -12.90 5.09 -20.71
C LEU A 69 -13.02 5.32 -19.19
N LYS A 70 -14.18 5.04 -18.57
CA LYS A 70 -14.34 5.10 -17.12
C LYS A 70 -13.44 4.06 -16.43
N CYS A 71 -13.45 2.82 -16.92
CA CYS A 71 -12.57 1.75 -16.41
C CYS A 71 -11.09 2.13 -16.57
N ALA A 72 -10.69 2.66 -17.72
CA ALA A 72 -9.31 3.11 -17.97
C ALA A 72 -8.86 4.23 -17.02
N LYS A 73 -9.75 5.19 -16.70
CA LYS A 73 -9.47 6.25 -15.72
C LYS A 73 -9.27 5.69 -14.31
N LYS A 74 -10.07 4.71 -13.90
CA LYS A 74 -9.91 4.01 -12.61
C LYS A 74 -8.63 3.21 -12.56
N LYS A 75 -8.28 2.49 -13.64
CA LYS A 75 -7.00 1.80 -13.78
C LYS A 75 -5.83 2.77 -13.60
N LEU A 76 -5.86 3.93 -14.27
CA LEU A 76 -4.81 4.94 -14.11
C LEU A 76 -4.70 5.47 -12.67
N ALA A 77 -5.83 5.65 -11.97
CA ALA A 77 -5.82 6.05 -10.57
C ALA A 77 -5.18 4.97 -9.68
N TRP A 78 -5.50 3.70 -9.92
CA TRP A 78 -4.88 2.56 -9.27
C TRP A 78 -3.36 2.50 -9.51
N GLU A 79 -2.92 2.68 -10.76
CA GLU A 79 -1.49 2.69 -11.13
C GLU A 79 -0.73 3.80 -10.40
N LYS A 80 -1.29 5.02 -10.32
CA LYS A 80 -0.67 6.13 -9.57
C LYS A 80 -0.56 5.85 -8.07
N GLN A 81 -1.57 5.20 -7.50
CA GLN A 81 -1.54 4.80 -6.11
C GLN A 81 -0.45 3.75 -5.86
N MET A 82 -0.32 2.77 -6.77
CA MET A 82 0.73 1.77 -6.71
C MET A 82 2.13 2.36 -6.88
N GLU A 83 2.31 3.32 -7.77
CA GLU A 83 3.57 4.05 -7.92
C GLU A 83 3.94 4.79 -6.62
N THR A 84 2.95 5.39 -5.96
CA THR A 84 3.16 6.06 -4.67
C THR A 84 3.59 5.08 -3.58
N VAL A 85 2.94 3.91 -3.49
CA VAL A 85 3.34 2.84 -2.57
C VAL A 85 4.77 2.38 -2.89
N ALA A 86 5.06 2.05 -4.15
CA ALA A 86 6.36 1.57 -4.59
C ALA A 86 7.50 2.56 -4.30
N LYS A 87 7.25 3.87 -4.44
CA LYS A 87 8.24 4.91 -4.11
C LYS A 87 8.50 5.03 -2.61
N ARG A 88 7.48 4.85 -1.78
CA ARG A 88 7.59 5.00 -0.31
C ARG A 88 8.13 3.76 0.38
N THR A 89 7.86 2.56 -0.14
CA THR A 89 8.27 1.30 0.49
C THR A 89 9.78 1.25 0.84
N PRO A 90 10.72 1.59 -0.06
CA PRO A 90 12.15 1.51 0.26
C PRO A 90 12.57 2.45 1.40
N GLU A 91 12.02 3.66 1.45
CA GLU A 91 12.31 4.65 2.49
C GLU A 91 11.83 4.16 3.87
N VAL A 92 10.60 3.66 3.93
CA VAL A 92 10.01 3.12 5.17
C VAL A 92 10.80 1.90 5.65
N LEU A 93 11.17 0.98 4.75
CA LEU A 93 11.96 -0.19 5.11
C LEU A 93 13.37 0.18 5.60
N ALA A 94 13.98 1.23 5.05
CA ALA A 94 15.28 1.73 5.54
C ALA A 94 15.18 2.30 6.96
N LYS A 95 14.10 3.04 7.27
CA LYS A 95 13.81 3.53 8.63
C LYS A 95 13.60 2.36 9.60
N VAL A 96 12.83 1.35 9.19
CA VAL A 96 12.63 0.11 9.97
C VAL A 96 13.96 -0.58 10.25
N SER A 97 14.78 -0.80 9.23
CA SER A 97 16.10 -1.42 9.39
C SER A 97 16.99 -0.64 10.36
N THR A 98 17.00 0.69 10.27
CA THR A 98 17.79 1.56 11.15
C THR A 98 17.31 1.47 12.60
N ALA A 99 16.00 1.58 12.83
CA ALA A 99 15.43 1.55 14.18
C ALA A 99 15.55 0.17 14.84
N MET A 100 15.38 -0.91 14.07
CA MET A 100 15.43 -2.28 14.59
C MET A 100 16.85 -2.74 14.93
N ASN A 101 17.86 -2.16 14.28
CA ASN A 101 19.27 -2.46 14.51
C ASN A 101 19.97 -1.43 15.43
N ASP A 102 19.24 -0.52 16.06
CA ASP A 102 19.83 0.43 17.02
C ASP A 102 20.31 -0.32 18.28
N THR A 103 21.63 -0.40 18.45
CA THR A 103 22.29 -1.03 19.60
C THR A 103 22.35 -0.12 20.82
N THR A 104 22.15 1.19 20.64
CA THR A 104 22.22 2.21 21.69
C THR A 104 20.86 2.40 22.36
N ASN A 105 19.78 2.39 21.57
CA ASN A 105 18.40 2.43 22.07
C ASN A 105 17.56 1.35 21.37
N PRO A 106 17.74 0.08 21.75
CA PRO A 106 17.00 -1.00 21.13
C PRO A 106 15.49 -0.80 21.33
N PRO A 107 14.66 -1.05 20.31
CA PRO A 107 13.21 -1.00 20.45
C PRO A 107 12.74 -2.04 21.46
N GLU A 108 11.73 -1.68 22.24
CA GLU A 108 11.12 -2.56 23.23
C GLU A 108 10.53 -3.82 22.57
N PRO A 109 10.48 -4.97 23.27
CA PRO A 109 9.99 -6.23 22.69
C PRO A 109 8.61 -6.13 22.05
N GLU A 110 7.68 -5.40 22.67
CA GLU A 110 6.33 -5.18 22.13
C GLU A 110 6.34 -4.43 20.79
N LEU A 111 7.18 -3.41 20.68
CA LEU A 111 7.36 -2.65 19.45
C LEU A 111 7.94 -3.54 18.34
N ARG A 112 8.90 -4.40 18.66
CA ARG A 112 9.48 -5.35 17.70
C ARG A 112 8.43 -6.31 17.15
N ILE A 113 7.57 -6.85 18.02
CA ILE A 113 6.46 -7.73 17.61
C ILE A 113 5.52 -6.98 16.66
N LYS A 114 5.14 -5.75 17.00
CA LYS A 114 4.25 -4.92 16.17
C LYS A 114 4.86 -4.59 14.80
N VAL A 115 6.15 -4.29 14.76
CA VAL A 115 6.88 -4.06 13.50
C VAL A 115 6.90 -5.33 12.64
N LEU A 116 7.17 -6.50 13.24
CA LEU A 116 7.16 -7.77 12.52
C LEU A 116 5.78 -8.11 11.94
N ASP A 117 4.72 -7.91 12.72
CA ASP A 117 3.34 -8.11 12.29
C ASP A 117 2.96 -7.21 11.09
N LEU A 118 3.33 -5.92 11.17
CA LEU A 118 3.12 -4.98 10.08
C LEU A 118 3.94 -5.34 8.83
N LEU A 119 5.19 -5.77 8.98
CA LEU A 119 6.02 -6.21 7.86
C LEU A 119 5.45 -7.46 7.19
N GLN A 120 4.97 -8.43 7.97
CA GLN A 120 4.28 -9.61 7.43
C GLN A 120 3.00 -9.23 6.68
N THR A 121 2.24 -8.28 7.22
CA THR A 121 1.04 -7.75 6.57
C THR A 121 1.38 -7.07 5.24
N VAL A 122 2.43 -6.23 5.20
CA VAL A 122 2.92 -5.60 3.96
C VAL A 122 3.34 -6.67 2.94
N GLN A 123 4.10 -7.67 3.36
CA GLN A 123 4.55 -8.74 2.47
C GLN A 123 3.39 -9.56 1.90
N ALA A 124 2.40 -9.90 2.73
CA ALA A 124 1.22 -10.62 2.31
C ALA A 124 0.39 -9.79 1.32
N ALA A 125 0.21 -8.50 1.60
CA ALA A 125 -0.55 -7.59 0.76
C ALA A 125 0.14 -7.35 -0.59
N MET A 126 1.47 -7.19 -0.60
CA MET A 126 2.24 -7.11 -1.85
C MET A 126 2.15 -8.40 -2.67
N SER A 127 2.25 -9.56 -2.04
CA SER A 127 2.12 -10.86 -2.73
C SER A 127 0.74 -11.03 -3.39
N ARG A 128 -0.34 -10.62 -2.70
CA ARG A 128 -1.70 -10.65 -3.27
C ARG A 128 -1.84 -9.70 -4.45
N LEU A 129 -1.23 -8.52 -4.36
CA LEU A 129 -1.29 -7.53 -5.43
C LEU A 129 -0.51 -7.97 -6.67
N ASP A 130 0.66 -8.60 -6.50
CA ASP A 130 1.42 -9.19 -7.61
C ASP A 130 0.65 -10.35 -8.26
N ALA A 131 0.00 -11.20 -7.46
CA ALA A 131 -0.89 -12.25 -7.98
C ALA A 131 -2.07 -11.66 -8.76
N ALA A 132 -2.68 -10.59 -8.25
CA ALA A 132 -3.83 -9.95 -8.90
C ALA A 132 -3.46 -9.24 -10.21
N LYS A 133 -2.22 -8.74 -10.33
CA LYS A 133 -1.64 -8.16 -11.56
C LYS A 133 -1.31 -9.23 -12.61
N SER A 134 -0.95 -10.44 -12.19
CA SER A 134 -0.54 -11.54 -13.07
C SER A 134 -1.72 -12.38 -13.60
N ALA A 135 -2.94 -12.06 -13.18
CA ALA A 135 -4.17 -12.77 -13.55
C ALA A 135 -4.92 -12.14 -14.75
N ASP A 136 -4.35 -11.08 -15.35
CA ASP A 136 -4.71 -10.55 -16.69
C ASP A 136 -3.76 -11.16 -17.74
#